data_AF-A0A3R9VF41-F1
#
_entry.id   AF-A0A3R9VF41-F1
#
_cell.length_a   1.000
_cell.length_b   1.000
_cell.length_c   1.000
_cell.angle_alpha   90.00
_cell.angle_beta   90.00
_cell.angle_gamma   90.00
#
_symmetry.space_group_name_H-M   'P 1'
#
loop_
_entity.id
_entity.type
_entity.pdbx_description
1 polymer ?
#
loop_
_entity_poly.entity_id
_entity_poly.type
_entity_poly.pdbx_seq_one_letter_code
_entity_poly.pdbx_strand_id
1 'polypeptide(L)'
;MTPPATALTESITRQLDQLSAHLSQAGPQQAAQILKQVLDAEDGILGRLTALVGTGTYVTKHHAQRGVFPAEMWLALGRTANTLHDLALDLDERQEVFEEITSRHSLTTASPAATQANPLVARGRHR
;
A
#
# COMPACT_ATOMS: atom_id res chain seq x y z
N MET A 1 -8.25 -27.26 -4.73
CA MET A 1 -9.07 -27.32 -3.49
C MET A 1 -8.90 -25.99 -2.78
N THR A 2 -9.99 -25.31 -2.45
CA THR A 2 -9.95 -24.07 -1.65
C THR A 2 -9.56 -24.44 -0.22
N PRO A 3 -8.58 -23.76 0.41
CA PRO A 3 -8.24 -24.02 1.80
C PRO A 3 -9.46 -23.77 2.71
N PRO A 4 -9.60 -24.48 3.84
CA PRO A 4 -10.64 -24.16 4.81
C PRO A 4 -10.49 -22.71 5.27
N ALA A 5 -11.60 -22.03 5.53
CA ALA A 5 -11.61 -20.60 5.85
C ALA A 5 -10.69 -20.24 7.03
N THR A 6 -10.57 -21.14 8.02
CA THR A 6 -9.65 -20.98 9.15
C THR A 6 -8.19 -20.94 8.72
N ALA A 7 -7.74 -21.89 7.90
CA ALA A 7 -6.37 -21.91 7.37
C ALA A 7 -6.08 -20.71 6.46
N LEU A 8 -7.09 -20.23 5.71
CA LEU A 8 -6.96 -19.02 4.91
C LEU A 8 -6.76 -17.79 5.80
N THR A 9 -7.58 -17.62 6.84
CA THR A 9 -7.45 -16.52 7.80
C THR A 9 -6.08 -16.53 8.49
N GLU A 10 -5.62 -17.69 8.97
CA GLU A 10 -4.29 -17.82 9.58
C GLU A 10 -3.16 -17.46 8.61
N SER A 11 -3.29 -17.86 7.34
CA SER A 11 -2.31 -17.52 6.32
C SER A 11 -2.27 -16.01 6.06
N ILE A 12 -3.43 -15.35 5.96
CA ILE A 12 -3.51 -13.90 5.74
C ILE A 12 -2.91 -13.16 6.93
N THR A 13 -3.26 -13.53 8.16
CA THR A 13 -2.70 -12.91 9.39
C THR A 13 -1.18 -13.00 9.39
N ARG A 14 -0.62 -14.18 9.13
CA ARG A 14 0.84 -14.38 9.06
C ARG A 14 1.50 -13.58 7.94
N GLN A 15 0.84 -13.42 6.79
CA GLN A 15 1.36 -12.60 5.69
C GLN A 15 1.36 -11.10 6.05
N LEU A 16 0.35 -10.63 6.79
CA LEU A 16 0.32 -9.26 7.30
C LEU A 16 1.43 -9.00 8.34
N ASP A 17 1.72 -9.97 9.21
CA ASP A 17 2.85 -9.89 10.14
C ASP A 17 4.20 -9.81 9.40
N GLN A 18 4.37 -10.64 8.38
CA GLN A 18 5.57 -10.61 7.53
C GLN A 18 5.71 -9.27 6.79
N LEU A 19 4.63 -8.75 6.23
CA LEU A 19 4.63 -7.45 5.56
C LEU A 19 4.99 -6.32 6.52
N SER A 20 4.48 -6.37 7.76
CA SER A 20 4.82 -5.42 8.81
C SER A 20 6.31 -5.49 9.18
N ALA A 21 6.87 -6.69 9.28
CA ALA A 21 8.30 -6.89 9.51
C ALA A 21 9.14 -6.32 8.35
N HIS A 22 8.74 -6.56 7.10
CA HIS A 22 9.42 -5.98 5.94
C HIS A 22 9.34 -4.45 5.92
N LEU A 23 8.18 -3.86 6.20
CA LEU A 23 8.00 -2.43 6.28
C LEU A 23 8.90 -1.80 7.36
N SER A 24 9.03 -2.44 8.52
CA SER A 24 9.86 -1.94 9.62
C SER A 24 11.36 -1.84 9.30
N GLN A 25 11.81 -2.63 8.32
CA GLN A 25 13.22 -2.68 7.87
C GLN A 25 13.42 -1.96 6.53
N ALA A 26 12.35 -1.45 5.91
CA ALA A 26 12.39 -0.88 4.59
C ALA A 26 13.07 0.49 4.59
N GLY A 27 13.94 0.73 3.58
CA GLY A 27 14.37 2.08 3.25
C GLY A 27 13.20 2.93 2.70
N PRO A 28 13.37 4.26 2.59
CA PRO A 28 12.27 5.18 2.27
C PRO A 28 11.47 4.84 0.99
N GLN A 29 12.15 4.43 -0.09
CA GLN A 29 11.49 4.09 -1.35
C GLN A 29 10.69 2.79 -1.23
N GLN A 30 11.27 1.76 -0.63
CA GLN A 30 10.60 0.48 -0.43
C GLN A 30 9.41 0.64 0.52
N ALA A 31 9.55 1.47 1.56
CA ALA A 31 8.46 1.81 2.46
C ALA A 31 7.33 2.54 1.71
N ALA A 32 7.65 3.54 0.88
CA ALA A 32 6.66 4.25 0.06
C ALA A 32 5.93 3.31 -0.91
N GLN A 33 6.64 2.39 -1.56
CA GLN A 33 6.02 1.41 -2.47
C GLN A 33 5.10 0.42 -1.72
N ILE A 34 5.54 -0.07 -0.55
CA ILE A 34 4.71 -0.94 0.30
C ILE A 34 3.46 -0.18 0.74
N LEU A 35 3.63 1.03 1.28
CA LEU A 35 2.52 1.83 1.78
C LEU A 35 1.54 2.21 0.68
N LYS A 36 2.01 2.54 -0.53
CA LYS A 36 1.14 2.76 -1.68
C LYS A 36 0.21 1.56 -1.92
N GLN A 37 0.77 0.34 -1.99
CA GLN A 37 -0.03 -0.87 -2.23
C GLN A 37 -0.93 -1.25 -1.04
N VAL A 38 -0.51 -0.96 0.19
CA VAL A 38 -1.29 -1.27 1.40
C VAL A 38 -2.50 -0.34 1.51
N LEU A 39 -2.29 0.95 1.26
CA LEU A 39 -3.28 2.00 1.53
C LEU A 39 -4.20 2.29 0.34
N ASP A 40 -3.90 1.74 -0.84
CA ASP A 40 -4.77 1.84 -2.02
C ASP A 40 -6.22 1.43 -1.68
N ALA A 41 -7.14 2.34 -1.96
CA ALA A 41 -8.53 2.26 -1.56
C ALA A 41 -9.36 1.29 -2.41
N GLU A 42 -8.91 0.97 -3.62
CA GLU A 42 -9.62 0.08 -4.55
C GLU A 42 -9.02 -1.33 -4.52
N ASP A 43 -7.73 -1.44 -4.82
CA ASP A 43 -7.04 -2.70 -5.06
C ASP A 43 -6.10 -3.12 -3.92
N GLY A 44 -5.82 -2.19 -3.00
CA GLY A 44 -4.93 -2.39 -1.86
C GLY A 44 -5.48 -3.25 -0.74
N ILE A 45 -4.65 -3.44 0.30
CA ILE A 45 -5.04 -4.21 1.49
C ILE A 45 -6.18 -3.49 2.22
N LEU A 46 -6.12 -2.16 2.34
CA LEU A 46 -7.15 -1.36 3.00
C LEU A 46 -8.49 -1.45 2.27
N GLY A 47 -8.52 -1.31 0.94
CA GLY A 47 -9.73 -1.50 0.13
C GLY A 47 -10.34 -2.90 0.31
N ARG A 48 -9.52 -3.95 0.20
CA ARG A 48 -9.97 -5.35 0.39
C ARG A 48 -10.47 -5.64 1.79
N LEU A 49 -9.83 -5.09 2.82
CA LEU A 49 -10.28 -5.21 4.21
C LEU A 49 -11.62 -4.50 4.41
N THR A 50 -11.78 -3.30 3.85
CA THR A 50 -13.05 -2.56 3.86
C THR A 50 -14.18 -3.39 3.25
N ALA A 51 -13.95 -3.99 2.08
CA ALA A 51 -14.91 -4.88 1.42
C ALA A 51 -15.23 -6.14 2.24
N LEU A 52 -14.23 -6.74 2.90
CA LEU A 52 -14.40 -7.89 3.77
C LEU A 52 -15.28 -7.56 4.99
N VAL A 53 -15.04 -6.42 5.64
CA VAL A 53 -15.86 -5.94 6.77
C VAL A 53 -17.27 -5.56 6.29
N GLY A 54 -17.41 -4.98 5.10
CA GLY A 54 -18.71 -4.73 4.47
C GLY A 54 -19.50 -6.02 4.25
N THR A 55 -18.86 -7.07 3.75
CA THR A 55 -19.46 -8.41 3.63
C THR A 55 -19.85 -8.97 5.00
N GLY A 56 -18.99 -8.84 6.01
CA GLY A 56 -19.26 -9.24 7.38
C GLY A 56 -20.47 -8.53 7.99
N THR A 57 -20.68 -7.26 7.64
CA THR A 57 -21.85 -6.46 8.06
C THR A 57 -23.15 -7.08 7.54
N TYR A 58 -23.19 -7.48 6.26
CA TYR A 58 -24.37 -8.13 5.66
C TYR A 58 -24.66 -9.50 6.30
N VAL A 59 -23.62 -10.32 6.48
CA VAL A 59 -23.75 -11.63 7.14
C VAL A 59 -24.25 -11.47 8.57
N THR A 60 -23.69 -10.52 9.32
CA THR A 60 -24.07 -10.25 10.71
C THR A 60 -25.50 -9.73 10.81
N LYS A 61 -25.92 -8.85 9.89
CA LYS A 61 -27.32 -8.40 9.78
C LYS A 61 -28.27 -9.58 9.63
N HIS A 62 -27.98 -10.49 8.69
CA HIS A 62 -28.81 -11.68 8.45
C HIS A 62 -28.94 -12.56 9.69
N HIS A 63 -27.84 -12.80 10.41
CA HIS A 63 -27.85 -13.58 11.64
C HIS A 63 -28.51 -12.84 12.82
N ALA A 64 -28.40 -11.52 12.90
CA ALA A 64 -29.05 -10.71 13.93
C ALA A 64 -30.58 -10.69 13.75
N GLN A 65 -31.07 -10.57 12.51
CA GLN A 65 -32.50 -10.64 12.19
C GLN A 65 -33.14 -11.98 12.59
N ARG A 66 -32.32 -13.04 12.71
CA ARG A 66 -32.75 -14.39 13.13
C ARG A 66 -32.51 -14.66 14.62
N GLY A 67 -32.05 -13.66 15.38
CA GLY A 67 -31.75 -13.79 16.81
C GLY A 67 -30.50 -14.63 17.13
N VAL A 68 -29.66 -14.93 16.13
CA VAL A 68 -28.41 -15.71 16.34
C VAL A 68 -27.30 -14.81 16.85
N PHE A 69 -27.19 -13.59 16.32
CA PHE A 69 -26.24 -12.58 16.77
C PHE A 69 -26.93 -11.40 17.45
N PRO A 70 -26.26 -10.70 18.38
CA PRO A 70 -26.75 -9.43 18.90
C PRO A 70 -26.83 -8.36 17.79
N ALA A 71 -27.86 -7.51 17.83
CA ALA A 71 -28.02 -6.44 16.86
C ALA A 71 -26.87 -5.42 16.91
N GLU A 72 -26.27 -5.24 18.08
CA GLU A 72 -25.13 -4.38 18.35
C GLU A 72 -23.91 -4.78 17.51
N MET A 73 -23.74 -6.07 17.22
CA MET A 73 -22.63 -6.55 16.39
C MET A 73 -22.77 -6.11 14.93
N TRP A 74 -23.99 -6.14 14.38
CA TRP A 74 -24.24 -5.63 13.03
C TRP A 74 -23.95 -4.12 13.00
N LEU A 75 -24.47 -3.36 13.96
CA LEU A 75 -24.24 -1.91 14.03
C LEU A 75 -22.75 -1.56 14.19
N ALA A 76 -22.02 -2.33 15.00
CA ALA A 76 -20.58 -2.15 15.18
C ALA A 76 -19.82 -2.39 13.87
N LEU A 77 -20.06 -3.50 13.19
CA LEU A 77 -19.41 -3.81 11.90
C LEU A 77 -19.76 -2.78 10.82
N GLY A 78 -21.01 -2.33 10.75
CA GLY A 78 -21.43 -1.29 9.81
C GLY A 78 -20.69 0.04 10.04
N ARG A 79 -20.53 0.45 11.30
CA ARG A 79 -19.71 1.63 11.64
C ARG A 79 -18.25 1.43 11.26
N THR A 80 -17.68 0.27 11.56
CA THR A 80 -16.29 -0.05 11.18
C THR A 80 -16.09 -0.01 9.67
N ALA A 81 -17.01 -0.56 8.88
CA ALA A 81 -16.95 -0.52 7.42
C ALA A 81 -16.92 0.94 6.90
N ASN A 82 -17.79 1.80 7.42
CA ASN A 82 -17.81 3.21 7.04
C ASN A 82 -16.51 3.93 7.43
N THR A 83 -16.03 3.74 8.67
CA THR A 83 -14.77 4.36 9.11
C THR A 83 -13.57 3.90 8.28
N LEU A 84 -13.51 2.62 7.90
CA LEU A 84 -12.45 2.12 7.02
C LEU A 84 -12.54 2.71 5.62
N HIS A 85 -13.75 2.87 5.08
CA HIS A 85 -13.97 3.49 3.78
C HIS A 85 -13.54 4.96 3.77
N ASP A 86 -13.97 5.74 4.77
CA ASP A 86 -13.61 7.15 4.91
C ASP A 86 -12.07 7.30 5.05
N LEU A 87 -11.44 6.45 5.86
CA LEU A 87 -9.98 6.43 6.00
C LEU A 87 -9.28 6.09 4.69
N ALA A 88 -9.83 5.16 3.90
CA ALA A 88 -9.27 4.80 2.60
C ALA A 88 -9.30 5.99 1.64
N LEU A 89 -10.41 6.73 1.57
CA LEU A 89 -10.52 7.93 0.75
C LEU A 89 -9.51 9.01 1.18
N ASP A 90 -9.41 9.29 2.48
CA ASP A 90 -8.47 10.27 3.02
C ASP A 90 -6.99 9.95 2.69
N LEU A 91 -6.65 8.67 2.61
CA LEU A 91 -5.30 8.20 2.30
C LEU A 91 -5.03 8.14 0.80
N ASP A 92 -6.06 7.82 0.01
CA ASP A 92 -5.97 7.80 -1.45
C ASP A 92 -5.72 9.21 -2.02
N GLU A 93 -6.36 10.24 -1.44
CA GLU A 93 -6.08 11.65 -1.73
C GLU A 93 -4.61 12.04 -1.51
N ARG A 94 -3.83 11.23 -0.79
CA ARG A 94 -2.42 11.48 -0.45
C ARG A 94 -1.46 10.51 -1.15
N GLN A 95 -1.94 9.69 -2.08
CA GLN A 95 -1.10 8.74 -2.84
C GLN A 95 0.06 9.42 -3.56
N GLU A 96 -0.14 10.63 -4.08
CA GLU A 96 0.86 11.40 -4.83
C GLU A 96 2.17 11.58 -4.05
N VAL A 97 2.09 11.71 -2.72
CA VAL A 97 3.28 11.83 -1.84
C VAL A 97 4.17 10.59 -1.93
N PHE A 98 3.57 9.39 -1.99
CA PHE A 98 4.32 8.14 -2.14
C PHE A 98 4.90 8.00 -3.56
N GLU A 99 4.21 8.50 -4.59
CA GLU A 99 4.71 8.49 -5.97
C GLU A 99 5.94 9.37 -6.15
N GLU A 100 5.94 10.56 -5.54
CA GLU A 100 7.10 11.45 -5.55
C GLU A 100 8.32 10.83 -4.88
N ILE A 101 8.14 10.19 -3.72
CA ILE A 101 9.23 9.52 -2.99
C ILE A 101 9.81 8.38 -3.82
N THR A 102 8.94 7.61 -4.48
CA THR A 102 9.34 6.50 -5.34
C THR A 102 10.09 7.00 -6.59
N SER A 103 9.68 8.14 -7.16
CA SER A 103 10.23 8.69 -8.40
C SER A 103 11.57 9.42 -8.22
N ARG A 104 11.85 9.98 -7.04
CA ARG A 104 13.05 10.82 -6.78
C ARG A 104 14.40 10.13 -7.00
N HIS A 105 14.51 8.79 -6.94
CA HIS A 105 15.79 8.10 -7.18
C HIS A 105 16.04 7.72 -8.65
N SER A 106 15.01 7.66 -9.51
CA SER A 106 15.22 7.42 -10.95
C SER A 106 16.05 8.53 -11.59
N LEU A 107 16.10 9.74 -11.00
CA LEU A 107 16.91 10.85 -11.47
C LEU A 107 18.36 10.84 -10.93
N THR A 108 18.67 10.06 -9.89
CA THR A 108 20.03 10.02 -9.30
C THR A 108 20.92 8.90 -9.88
N THR A 109 20.35 7.96 -10.64
CA THR A 109 21.13 6.93 -11.35
C THR A 109 21.61 7.38 -12.75
N ALA A 110 21.25 8.58 -13.18
CA ALA A 110 21.96 9.27 -14.26
C ALA A 110 23.36 9.67 -13.78
N SER A 111 24.31 8.75 -13.91
CA SER A 111 25.74 9.03 -13.72
C SER A 111 26.15 10.23 -14.59
N PRO A 112 26.77 11.29 -14.05
CA PRO A 112 27.49 12.25 -14.86
C PRO A 112 28.79 11.56 -15.32
N ALA A 113 28.71 10.79 -16.41
CA ALA A 113 29.89 10.27 -17.06
C ALA A 113 30.64 11.44 -17.73
N ALA A 114 31.57 11.97 -16.96
CA ALA A 114 32.90 12.42 -17.35
C ALA A 114 33.03 13.50 -18.44
N THR A 115 33.38 14.70 -17.97
CA THR A 115 34.51 15.50 -18.46
C THR A 115 35.38 14.77 -19.50
N GLN A 116 35.12 14.98 -20.79
CA GLN A 116 36.17 14.84 -21.80
C GLN A 116 36.95 16.15 -21.86
N ALA A 117 37.92 16.29 -20.95
CA ALA A 117 39.05 17.18 -21.19
C ALA A 117 39.83 16.61 -22.38
N ASN A 118 39.83 17.32 -23.50
CA ASN A 118 40.69 17.01 -24.64
C ASN A 118 41.85 18.03 -24.66
N PRO A 119 43.06 17.68 -24.20
CA PRO A 119 44.22 18.55 -24.28
C PRO A 119 45.04 18.19 -25.52
N LEU A 120 44.95 19.00 -26.58
CA LEU A 120 45.92 19.18 -27.69
C LEU A 120 45.11 19.87 -28.81
N VAL A 121 45.48 21.01 -29.39
CA VAL A 121 46.72 21.28 -30.11
C VAL A 121 46.98 22.79 -30.12
N ALA A 122 48.13 23.20 -29.60
CA ALA A 122 48.72 24.49 -29.94
C ALA A 122 49.09 24.48 -31.43
N ARG A 123 48.30 25.13 -32.28
CA ARG A 123 48.71 25.44 -33.65
C ARG A 123 49.57 26.70 -33.63
N GLY A 124 50.83 26.51 -34.01
CA GLY A 124 51.86 27.53 -34.09
C GLY A 124 51.47 28.71 -34.98
N ARG A 125 51.98 29.87 -34.58
CA ARG A 125 51.96 31.12 -35.35
C ARG A 125 52.86 30.93 -36.58
N HIS A 126 52.31 31.06 -37.77
CA HIS A 126 53.09 31.36 -38.96
C HIS A 126 53.42 32.86 -38.98
N ARG A 127 54.63 33.14 -39.46
CA ARG A 127 55.25 34.46 -39.71
C ARG A 127 54.34 35.45 -40.43
#